data_AF-A0A938TZW3-F1
#
_entry.id   AF-A0A938TZW3-F1
#
_cell.length_a   1.000
_cell.length_b   1.000
_cell.length_c   1.000
_cell.angle_alpha   90.00
_cell.angle_beta   90.00
_cell.angle_gamma   90.00
#
_symmetry.space_group_name_H-M   'P 1'
#
loop_
_entity.id
_entity.type
_entity.pdbx_description
1 polymer ?
#
loop_
_entity_poly.entity_id
_entity_poly.type
_entity_poly.pdbx_seq_one_letter_code
_entity_poly.pdbx_strand_id
1 'polypeptide(L)'
;MLDKKVLTQTLAAFTIFTATAPAWTQGRLDADSLRLWGGAYSTNCANCTIKFYEKLGFAMTGQITPYRNDATLSNYEMARALR
;
A
#
# COMPACT_ATOMS: atom_id res chain seq x y z
N MET A 1 14.81 -14.42 -4.70
CA MET A 1 14.31 -14.98 -3.42
C MET A 1 13.72 -13.80 -2.65
N LEU A 2 12.43 -13.82 -2.34
CA LEU A 2 11.79 -12.67 -1.66
C LEU A 2 12.44 -12.48 -0.28
N ASP A 3 13.09 -11.34 -0.06
CA ASP A 3 13.67 -11.04 1.25
C ASP A 3 12.54 -10.97 2.28
N LYS A 4 12.49 -11.94 3.20
CA LYS A 4 11.50 -12.00 4.28
C LYS A 4 11.44 -10.69 5.07
N LYS A 5 12.53 -9.90 5.09
CA LYS A 5 12.57 -8.56 5.69
C LYS A 5 11.67 -7.57 4.95
N VAL A 6 11.63 -7.60 3.62
CA VAL A 6 10.78 -6.70 2.82
C VAL A 6 9.31 -7.00 3.08
N LEU A 7 8.92 -8.27 3.09
CA LEU A 7 7.55 -8.66 3.39
C LEU A 7 7.16 -8.22 4.81
N THR A 8 8.05 -8.42 5.78
CA THR A 8 7.83 -8.05 7.19
C THR A 8 7.75 -6.53 7.38
N GLN A 9 8.61 -5.75 6.72
CA GLN A 9 8.59 -4.28 6.77
C GLN A 9 7.34 -3.70 6.11
N THR A 10 6.90 -4.31 5.01
CA THR A 10 5.68 -3.90 4.30
C THR A 10 4.43 -4.15 5.17
N LEU A 11 4.38 -5.28 5.87
CA LEU A 11 3.32 -5.62 6.83
C LEU A 11 3.41 -4.79 8.13
N ALA A 12 4.60 -4.47 8.63
CA ALA A 12 4.77 -3.65 9.84
C ALA A 12 4.38 -2.19 9.59
N ALA A 13 4.69 -1.66 8.40
CA ALA A 13 4.28 -0.33 8.00
C ALA A 13 2.75 -0.19 7.94
N PHE A 14 2.07 -1.23 7.47
CA PHE A 14 0.61 -1.30 7.45
C PHE A 14 -0.01 -1.08 8.86
N THR A 15 0.56 -1.71 9.88
CA THR A 15 0.10 -1.55 11.27
C THR A 15 0.29 -0.12 11.79
N ILE A 16 1.33 0.59 11.35
CA ILE A 16 1.61 1.96 11.79
C ILE A 16 0.64 2.95 11.14
N PHE A 17 0.28 2.77 9.86
CA PHE A 17 -0.62 3.70 9.17
C PHE A 17 -2.09 3.53 9.57
N THR A 18 -2.53 2.31 9.88
CA THR A 18 -3.90 2.05 10.40
C THR A 18 -4.13 2.58 11.82
N ALA A 19 -3.07 2.88 12.57
CA ALA A 19 -3.16 3.46 13.91
C ALA A 19 -3.39 4.99 13.91
N THR A 20 -3.15 5.68 12.79
CA THR A 20 -3.19 7.16 12.72
C THR A 20 -4.33 7.72 11.88
N ALA A 21 -4.99 6.89 11.07
CA ALA A 21 -6.24 7.18 10.40
C ALA A 21 -6.95 5.87 10.05
N PRO A 22 -8.29 5.85 9.92
CA PRO A 22 -8.95 4.72 9.30
C PRO A 22 -8.36 4.55 7.89
N ALA A 23 -7.74 3.42 7.68
CA ALA A 23 -7.09 3.04 6.44
C ALA A 23 -7.29 1.55 6.23
N TRP A 24 -7.26 1.13 4.97
CA TRP A 24 -7.23 -0.29 4.63
C TRP A 24 -6.08 -0.51 3.66
N THR A 25 -5.51 -1.70 3.70
CA THR A 25 -4.67 -2.17 2.61
C THR A 25 -4.79 -3.67 2.48
N GLN A 26 -4.60 -4.11 1.25
CA GLN A 26 -4.56 -5.51 0.85
C GLN A 26 -3.26 -5.71 0.08
N GLY A 27 -2.62 -6.86 0.27
CA GLY A 27 -1.43 -7.23 -0.47
C GLY A 27 -1.64 -8.51 -1.25
N ARG A 28 -0.96 -8.63 -2.39
CA ARG A 28 -0.84 -9.88 -3.16
C ARG A 28 0.58 -10.06 -3.61
N LEU A 29 1.11 -11.24 -3.35
CA LEU A 29 2.38 -11.69 -3.90
C LEU A 29 2.11 -12.41 -5.22
N ASP A 30 2.60 -11.84 -6.31
CA ASP A 30 2.63 -12.44 -7.64
C ASP A 30 4.02 -13.07 -7.90
N ALA A 31 4.16 -13.78 -9.03
CA ALA A 31 5.39 -14.51 -9.35
C ALA A 31 6.62 -13.59 -9.48
N ASP A 32 6.44 -12.36 -9.94
CA ASP A 32 7.49 -11.39 -10.26
C ASP A 32 7.32 -10.05 -9.52
N SER A 33 6.24 -9.88 -8.78
CA SER A 33 5.87 -8.60 -8.17
C SER A 33 5.14 -8.78 -6.83
N LEU A 34 5.28 -7.79 -5.95
CA LEU A 34 4.43 -7.61 -4.78
C LEU A 34 3.54 -6.40 -5.06
N ARG A 35 2.24 -6.63 -5.07
CA ARG A 35 1.22 -5.58 -5.25
C ARG A 35 0.56 -5.27 -3.92
N LEU A 36 0.36 -3.99 -3.66
CA LEU A 36 -0.33 -3.44 -2.51
C LEU A 36 -1.44 -2.54 -3.02
N TRP A 37 -2.62 -2.70 -2.43
CA TRP A 37 -3.74 -1.79 -2.58
C TRP A 37 -3.99 -1.14 -1.26
N GLY A 38 -4.34 0.13 -1.21
CA GLY A 38 -4.77 0.74 0.03
C GLY A 38 -5.54 2.02 -0.18
N GLY A 39 -6.28 2.40 0.86
CA GLY A 39 -7.03 3.65 0.86
C GLY A 39 -7.09 4.28 2.24
N ALA A 40 -7.21 5.59 2.25
CA ALA A 40 -7.33 6.41 3.46
C ALA A 40 -8.46 7.43 3.30
N TYR A 41 -9.16 7.72 4.40
CA TYR A 41 -10.23 8.73 4.46
C TYR A 41 -9.69 10.18 4.52
N SER A 42 -8.38 10.38 4.40
CA SER A 42 -7.73 11.69 4.42
C SER A 42 -6.60 11.74 3.39
N THR A 43 -6.61 12.78 2.55
CA THR A 43 -5.60 13.04 1.51
C THR A 43 -4.18 13.18 2.11
N ASN A 44 -4.07 13.74 3.32
CA ASN A 44 -2.79 13.87 4.00
C ASN A 44 -2.21 12.49 4.37
N CYS A 45 -3.07 11.58 4.85
CA CYS A 45 -2.68 10.22 5.21
C CYS A 45 -2.32 9.38 3.98
N ALA A 46 -3.03 9.56 2.87
CA ALA A 46 -2.72 8.94 1.59
C ALA A 46 -1.31 9.32 1.09
N ASN A 47 -0.98 10.62 1.10
CA ASN A 47 0.32 11.10 0.63
C ASN A 47 1.50 10.57 1.45
N CYS A 48 1.36 10.49 2.79
CA CYS A 48 2.40 9.92 3.66
C CYS A 48 2.62 8.43 3.40
N THR A 49 1.53 7.70 3.17
CA THR A 49 1.55 6.26 2.89
C THR A 49 2.25 5.97 1.55
N ILE A 50 1.90 6.72 0.51
CA ILE A 50 2.54 6.61 -0.82
C ILE A 50 4.05 6.86 -0.71
N LYS A 51 4.47 7.98 -0.08
CA LYS A 51 5.89 8.31 0.09
C LYS A 51 6.68 7.26 0.87
N PHE A 52 6.03 6.60 1.83
CA PHE A 52 6.67 5.53 2.58
C PHE A 52 6.91 4.30 1.71
N TYR A 53 5.91 3.86 0.94
CA TYR A 53 6.06 2.72 0.05
C TYR A 53 7.02 3.00 -1.11
N GLU A 54 7.08 4.23 -1.61
CA GLU A 54 8.12 4.67 -2.55
C GLU A 54 9.54 4.47 -2.00
N LYS A 55 9.77 4.78 -0.72
CA LYS A 55 11.06 4.51 -0.06
C LYS A 55 11.37 3.02 0.08
N LEU A 56 10.35 2.16 0.10
CA LEU A 56 10.52 0.70 0.08
C LEU A 56 10.66 0.13 -1.34
N GLY A 57 10.71 0.98 -2.36
CA GLY A 57 10.89 0.58 -3.76
C GLY A 57 9.61 0.18 -4.47
N PHE A 58 8.44 0.54 -3.94
CA PHE A 58 7.17 0.41 -4.66
C PHE A 58 6.93 1.63 -5.54
N ALA A 59 6.36 1.43 -6.72
CA ALA A 59 5.87 2.50 -7.58
C ALA A 59 4.34 2.49 -7.56
N MET A 60 3.71 3.67 -7.54
CA MET A 60 2.27 3.78 -7.75
C MET A 60 1.94 3.37 -9.19
N THR A 61 1.08 2.37 -9.36
CA THR A 61 0.70 1.83 -10.67
C THR A 61 -0.65 2.37 -11.13
N GLY A 62 -1.47 2.88 -10.21
CA GLY A 62 -2.73 3.54 -10.56
C GLY A 62 -3.62 3.84 -9.36
N GLN A 63 -4.77 4.46 -9.66
CA GLN A 63 -5.90 4.48 -8.75
C GLN A 63 -6.82 3.31 -9.07
N ILE A 64 -7.32 2.65 -8.02
CA ILE A 64 -8.25 1.53 -8.15
C ILE A 64 -9.64 1.95 -7.70
N THR A 65 -10.66 1.22 -8.18
CA THR A 65 -12.02 1.35 -7.67
C THR A 65 -12.02 1.20 -6.14
N PRO A 66 -12.76 2.06 -5.41
CA PRO A 66 -12.75 2.01 -3.97
C PRO A 66 -13.15 0.66 -3.38
N TYR A 67 -12.29 0.07 -2.56
CA TYR A 67 -12.69 -1.04 -1.69
C TYR A 67 -13.71 -0.52 -0.66
N ARG A 68 -14.71 -1.35 -0.34
CA ARG A 68 -16.01 -0.98 0.28
C ARG A 68 -16.94 -0.07 -0.55
N ASN A 69 -16.60 0.26 -1.80
CA ASN A 69 -17.38 1.21 -2.62
C ASN A 69 -17.63 2.56 -1.92
N ASP A 70 -16.70 2.99 -1.07
CA ASP A 70 -16.81 4.26 -0.37
C ASP A 70 -16.14 5.37 -1.19
N ALA A 71 -16.94 6.32 -1.69
CA ALA A 71 -16.46 7.44 -2.51
C ALA A 71 -15.56 8.41 -1.74
N THR A 72 -15.56 8.35 -0.40
CA THR A 72 -14.69 9.16 0.46
C THR A 72 -13.28 8.58 0.58
N LEU A 73 -13.07 7.34 0.13
CA LEU A 73 -11.76 6.70 0.08
C LEU A 73 -11.05 7.03 -1.23
N SER A 74 -9.86 7.60 -1.11
CA SER A 74 -8.90 7.59 -2.22
C SER A 74 -8.12 6.27 -2.16
N ASN A 75 -8.17 5.48 -3.23
CA ASN A 75 -7.57 4.15 -3.27
C ASN A 75 -6.49 4.06 -4.33
N TYR A 76 -5.35 3.53 -3.94
CA TYR A 76 -4.14 3.50 -4.72
C TYR A 76 -3.65 2.07 -4.83
N GLU A 77 -3.07 1.77 -5.97
CA GLU A 77 -2.30 0.57 -6.18
C GLU A 77 -0.82 0.93 -6.27
N MET A 78 0.00 0.14 -5.59
CA MET A 78 1.45 0.23 -5.64
C MET A 78 2.05 -1.16 -5.90
N ALA A 79 3.06 -1.23 -6.75
CA ALA A 79 3.73 -2.48 -7.09
C ALA A 79 5.25 -2.35 -6.97
N ARG A 80 5.89 -3.43 -6.54
CA ARG A 80 7.35 -3.58 -6.54
C ARG A 80 7.74 -4.87 -7.24
N ALA A 81 8.71 -4.82 -8.13
CA ALA A 81 9.29 -6.01 -8.76
C ALA A 81 10.16 -6.80 -7.77
N LEU A 82 10.17 -8.12 -7.88
CA LEU A 82 10.84 -9.05 -6.96
C LEU A 82 12.22 -9.53 -7.43
N ARG A 83 12.82 -8.82 -8.39
CA ARG A 83 14.11 -9.16 -9.00
C ARG A 83 15.17 -9.52 -7.95
#